data_AF-A0A1J5SZN9-F1
#
_entry.id   AF-A0A1J5SZN9-F1
#
_cell.length_a   1.000
_cell.length_b   1.000
_cell.length_c   1.000
_cell.angle_alpha   90.00
_cell.angle_beta   90.00
_cell.angle_gamma   90.00
#
_symmetry.space_group_name_H-M   'P 1'
#
loop_
_entity.id
_entity.type
_entity.pdbx_description
1 polymer ?
#
loop_
_entity_poly.entity_id
_entity_poly.type
_entity_poly.pdbx_seq_one_letter_code
_entity_poly.pdbx_strand_id
1 'polypeptide(L)' 'MVGWAMNGSFHIKPKVPAHRVVNRNGMLSGKAHFATPTLMQELLEKEKIKIENDTIVDFEKKFWDPAKELAL' A
#
# COMPACT_ATOMS: atom_id res chain seq x y z
N MET A 1 11.44 -10.15 2.55
CA MET A 1 10.99 -10.84 1.30
C MET A 1 9.84 -10.10 0.61
N VAL A 2 8.75 -9.72 1.30
CA VAL A 2 7.57 -9.08 0.66
C VAL A 2 7.89 -7.76 -0.06
N GLY A 3 8.63 -6.84 0.56
CA GLY A 3 8.97 -5.56 -0.08
C GLY A 3 9.75 -5.72 -1.40
N TRP A 4 10.63 -6.72 -1.47
CA TRP A 4 11.38 -7.03 -2.69
C TRP A 4 10.45 -7.56 -3.81
N ALA A 5 9.52 -8.46 -3.45
CA ALA A 5 8.50 -8.93 -4.39
C ALA A 5 7.59 -7.80 -4.88
N MET A 6 7.18 -6.88 -4.01
CA MET A 6 6.37 -5.72 -4.40
C MET A 6 7.14 -4.78 -5.34
N ASN A 7 8.42 -4.53 -5.10
CA ASN A 7 9.25 -3.74 -6.01
C ASN A 7 9.37 -4.40 -7.40
N GLY A 8 9.57 -5.72 -7.46
CA GLY A 8 9.58 -6.46 -8.72
C GLY A 8 8.23 -6.52 -9.44
N SER A 9 7.13 -6.19 -8.76
CA SER A 9 5.77 -6.33 -9.31
C SER A 9 5.37 -5.25 -10.32
N PHE A 10 6.13 -4.14 -10.43
CA PHE A 10 5.75 -3.01 -11.29
C PHE A 10 5.64 -3.35 -12.78
N HIS A 11 6.27 -4.44 -13.23
CA HIS A 11 6.26 -4.88 -14.63
C HIS A 11 5.28 -6.04 -14.89
N ILE A 12 4.57 -6.52 -13.86
CA ILE A 12 3.68 -7.68 -13.95
C ILE A 12 2.32 -7.29 -14.52
N LYS A 13 1.74 -8.20 -15.34
CA LYS A 13 0.39 -8.11 -15.88
C LYS A 13 -0.45 -9.29 -15.38
N PRO A 14 -1.69 -9.07 -14.87
CA PRO A 14 -2.33 -7.77 -14.66
C PRO A 14 -1.61 -6.94 -13.60
N LYS A 15 -1.83 -5.61 -13.62
CA LYS A 15 -1.14 -4.68 -12.73
C LYS A 15 -1.41 -5.01 -11.26
N VAL A 16 -0.35 -5.23 -10.50
CA VAL A 16 -0.43 -5.48 -9.05
C VAL A 16 -0.65 -4.16 -8.31
N PRO A 17 -1.62 -4.05 -7.39
CA PRO A 17 -1.86 -2.84 -6.60
C PRO A 17 -0.84 -2.70 -5.45
N ALA A 18 0.45 -2.60 -5.79
CA ALA A 18 1.54 -2.52 -4.82
C ALA A 18 1.44 -1.32 -3.86
N HIS A 19 0.71 -0.26 -4.24
CA HIS A 19 0.48 0.92 -3.41
C HIS A 19 -0.35 0.62 -2.16
N ARG A 20 -1.11 -0.48 -2.15
CA ARG A 20 -1.87 -0.93 -0.97
C ARG A 20 -1.02 -1.65 0.08
N VAL A 21 0.23 -1.98 -0.24
CA VAL A 21 1.14 -2.66 0.68
C VAL A 21 1.99 -1.65 1.42
N VAL A 22 1.67 -1.47 2.70
CA VAL A 22 2.39 -0.60 3.64
C VAL A 22 3.04 -1.42 4.75
N ASN A 23 3.90 -0.80 5.56
CA ASN A 23 4.49 -1.51 6.68
C ASN A 23 3.50 -1.68 7.85
N ARG A 24 3.94 -2.35 8.92
CA ARG A 24 3.11 -2.64 10.12
C ARG A 24 2.52 -1.40 10.82
N ASN A 25 3.10 -0.22 10.60
CA ASN A 25 2.64 1.04 11.20
C ASN A 25 1.70 1.83 10.27
N GLY A 26 1.35 1.28 9.10
CA GLY A 26 0.59 2.03 8.08
C GLY A 26 1.42 3.08 7.33
N MET A 27 2.76 3.05 7.46
CA MET A 27 3.64 4.03 6.83
C MET A 27 4.03 3.60 5.40
N LEU A 28 4.08 4.58 4.49
CA LEU A 28 4.38 4.45 3.07
C LEU A 28 5.88 4.20 2.80
N SER A 29 6.49 3.22 3.47
CA SER A 29 7.92 2.93 3.34
C SER A 29 8.34 2.44 1.96
N GLY A 30 7.40 2.01 1.12
CA GLY A 30 7.63 1.58 -0.26
C GLY A 30 7.64 2.72 -1.28
N LYS A 31 7.33 3.97 -0.89
CA LYS A 31 7.10 5.09 -1.82
C LYS A 31 8.27 5.38 -2.75
N ALA A 32 9.51 5.18 -2.27
CA ALA A 32 10.73 5.44 -3.03
C ALA A 32 10.91 4.51 -4.26
N HIS A 33 10.16 3.41 -4.32
CA HIS A 33 10.19 2.49 -5.45
C HIS A 33 9.21 2.88 -6.56
N PHE A 34 8.25 3.78 -6.28
CA PHE A 34 7.30 4.25 -7.30
C PHE A 34 7.96 5.25 -8.25
N ALA A 35 7.33 5.48 -9.40
CA ALA A 35 7.86 6.36 -10.45
C ALA A 35 8.09 7.81 -9.99
N THR A 36 7.35 8.28 -8.99
CA THR A 36 7.57 9.56 -8.33
C THR A 36 7.47 9.41 -6.81
N PRO A 37 8.06 10.33 -6.02
CA PRO A 37 7.97 10.29 -4.56
C PRO A 37 6.55 10.36 -4.00
N THR A 38 5.61 10.92 -4.76
CA THR A 38 4.21 11.17 -4.35
C THR A 38 3.22 10.14 -4.91
N LEU A 39 3.59 9.36 -5.92
CA LEU A 39 2.65 8.49 -6.63
C LEU A 39 1.96 7.47 -5.72
N MET A 40 2.69 6.89 -4.75
CA MET A 40 2.08 5.94 -3.80
C MET A 40 0.96 6.61 -2.99
N GLN A 41 1.19 7.84 -2.53
CA GLN A 41 0.21 8.63 -1.79
C GLN A 41 -0.98 9.01 -2.70
N GLU A 42 -0.72 9.54 -3.90
CA GLU A 42 -1.77 9.92 -4.85
C GLU A 42 -2.69 8.74 -5.21
N LEU A 43 -2.15 7.52 -5.34
CA LEU A 43 -2.95 6.32 -5.62
C LEU A 43 -3.84 5.93 -4.45
N LEU A 44 -3.35 6.03 -3.21
CA LEU A 44 -4.14 5.78 -2.01
C LEU A 44 -5.20 6.86 -1.80
N GLU A 45 -4.88 8.13 -2.04
CA GLU A 45 -5.82 9.25 -1.97
C GLU A 45 -6.94 9.13 -3.02
N LYS A 46 -6.63 8.65 -4.23
CA LYS A 46 -7.65 8.29 -5.25
C LYS A 46 -8.61 7.21 -4.76
N GLU A 47 -8.17 6.33 -3.85
CA GLU A 47 -9.01 5.33 -3.19
C GLU A 47 -9.71 5.87 -1.93
N LYS A 48 -9.67 7.19 -1.70
CA LYS A 48 -10.24 7.90 -0.55
C LYS A 48 -9.57 7.51 0.78
N ILE A 49 -8.29 7.14 0.74
CA ILE A 49 -7.46 6.89 1.92
C ILE A 49 -6.73 8.19 2.27
N LYS A 50 -6.95 8.69 3.48
CA LYS A 50 -6.29 9.90 3.98
C LYS A 50 -4.89 9.56 4.50
N ILE A 51 -3.90 10.36 4.14
CA ILE A 51 -2.50 10.20 4.53
C ILE A 51 -2.01 11.47 5.20
N GLU A 52 -1.32 11.33 6.34
CA GLU A 52 -0.67 12.42 7.05
C GLU A 52 0.75 11.98 7.43
N ASN A 53 1.76 12.80 7.14
CA ASN A 53 3.18 12.49 7.42
C ASN A 53 3.60 11.08 6.94
N ASP A 54 3.33 10.78 5.66
CA ASP A 54 3.61 9.47 5.04
C ASP A 54 2.93 8.26 5.72
N THR A 55 1.89 8.49 6.52
CA THR A 55 1.21 7.44 7.29
C THR A 55 -0.30 7.47 7.02
N ILE A 56 -0.89 6.30 6.83
CA ILE A 56 -2.33 6.16 6.64
C ILE A 56 -3.06 6.54 7.94
N VAL A 57 -3.98 7.49 7.85
CA VAL A 57 -4.86 7.86 8.95
C VAL A 57 -5.89 6.75 9.17
N ASP A 58 -6.17 6.43 10.44
CA ASP A 58 -7.10 5.34 10.80
C ASP A 58 -6.69 3.97 10.20
N PHE A 59 -5.39 3.69 10.13
CA PHE A 59 -4.86 2.48 9.48
C PHE A 59 -5.54 1.18 9.95
N GLU A 60 -5.81 1.04 11.24
CA GLU A 60 -6.49 -0.14 11.80
C GLU A 60 -7.88 -0.39 11.18
N LYS A 61 -8.63 0.67 10.83
CA LYS A 61 -9.94 0.56 10.17
C LYS A 61 -9.84 0.18 8.70
N LYS A 62 -8.65 0.30 8.10
CA LYS A 62 -8.34 0.01 6.70
C LYS A 62 -7.53 -1.26 6.53
N PHE A 63 -6.99 -1.79 7.63
CA PHE A 63 -6.20 -3.01 7.64
C PHE A 63 -7.08 -4.19 7.23
N TRP A 64 -6.63 -4.91 6.21
CA TRP A 64 -7.31 -6.10 5.73
C TRP A 64 -6.72 -7.34 6.40
N ASP A 65 -7.56 -8.05 7.15
CA ASP A 65 -7.22 -9.30 7.82
C ASP A 65 -7.93 -10.47 7.12
N PRO A 66 -7.24 -11.27 6.29
CA PRO A 66 -7.87 -12.39 5.60
C PRO A 66 -8.54 -13.39 6.55
N ALA A 67 -8.01 -13.59 7.76
CA ALA A 67 -8.57 -14.55 8.71
C ALA A 67 -9.95 -14.10 9.23
N LYS A 68 -10.19 -12.78 9.28
CA LYS A 68 -11.49 -12.20 9.67
C LYS A 68 -12.41 -12.00 8.48
N GLU A 69 -11.87 -11.48 7.38
CA GLU A 69 -12.63 -11.00 6.23
C GLU A 69 -12.98 -12.09 5.22
N LEU A 70 -12.18 -13.17 5.14
CA LEU A 70 -12.40 -14.24 4.16
C LEU A 70 -12.96 -15.53 4.76
N ALA A 71 -13.20 -15.60 6.08
CA ALA A 71 -13.70 -16.75 6.85
C ALA A 71 -13.94 -18.01 5.97
N LEU A 72 -12.86 -18.78 5.78
CA LEU A 72 -12.84 -20.02 4.99
C LEU A 72 -13.45 -21.18 5.77
#